data_AF-Q7CRC2-F1
#
_entry.id   AF-Q7CRC2-F1
#
_cell.length_a   1.000
_cell.length_b   1.000
_cell.length_c   1.000
_cell.angle_alpha   90.00
_cell.angle_beta   90.00
_cell.angle_gamma   90.00
#
_symmetry.space_group_name_H-M   'P 1'
#
loop_
_entity.id
_entity.type
_entity.pdbx_description
1 polymer ?
#
loop_
_entity_poly.entity_id
_entity_poly.type
_entity_poly.pdbx_seq_one_letter_code
_entity_poly.pdbx_strand_id
1 'polypeptide(L)'
;MLLPDTLRSAACRSGGEWGWQPETISLVINEAEKLGLLNVDGPLQFLLPEATCECYWVEVNTLMSEPDGLTWAERVALSATTARQQMVDISLRYDFIEEGRKAFADSFAAYDAAGCNVRDRMCFIWYLQADRP
;
A
#
# COMPACT_ATOMS: atom_id res chain seq x y z
N MET A 1 -12.76 -2.34 -9.06
CA MET A 1 -11.51 -1.54 -9.03
C MET A 1 -11.23 -1.03 -10.43
N LEU A 2 -10.87 0.25 -10.58
CA LEU A 2 -10.75 0.93 -11.89
C LEU A 2 -9.37 0.78 -12.57
N LEU A 3 -8.38 0.22 -11.87
CA LEU A 3 -7.04 -0.02 -12.42
C LEU A 3 -7.03 -1.07 -13.55
N PRO A 4 -6.09 -1.01 -14.52
CA PRO A 4 -5.96 -1.98 -15.60
C PRO A 4 -5.81 -3.42 -15.13
N ASP A 5 -6.21 -4.38 -15.98
CA ASP A 5 -6.12 -5.83 -15.67
C ASP A 5 -4.71 -6.27 -15.26
N THR A 6 -3.68 -5.72 -15.92
CA THR A 6 -2.28 -6.03 -15.62
C THR A 6 -1.92 -5.73 -14.16
N LEU A 7 -2.38 -4.60 -13.62
CA LEU A 7 -2.18 -4.26 -12.20
C LEU A 7 -3.11 -5.07 -11.29
N ARG A 8 -4.36 -5.32 -11.70
CA ARG A 8 -5.30 -6.13 -10.91
C ARG A 8 -4.81 -7.57 -10.72
N SER A 9 -4.25 -8.19 -11.76
CA SER A 9 -3.74 -9.57 -11.70
C SER A 9 -2.48 -9.71 -10.84
N ALA A 10 -1.71 -8.63 -10.67
CA ALA A 10 -0.53 -8.61 -9.80
C ALA A 10 -0.85 -8.28 -8.34
N ALA A 11 -2.12 -8.01 -8.02
CA ALA A 11 -2.50 -7.58 -6.69
C ALA A 11 -2.56 -8.74 -5.69
N CYS A 12 -2.04 -8.49 -4.50
CA CYS A 12 -2.33 -9.24 -3.29
C CYS A 12 -3.77 -8.94 -2.83
N ARG A 13 -4.44 -9.91 -2.22
CA ARG A 13 -5.83 -9.79 -1.76
C ARG A 13 -5.94 -10.07 -0.27
N SER A 14 -6.43 -9.10 0.48
CA SER A 14 -6.80 -9.22 1.90
C SER A 14 -8.31 -9.07 2.01
N GLY A 15 -9.05 -10.17 1.99
CA GLY A 15 -10.52 -10.13 1.88
C GLY A 15 -11.01 -9.31 0.67
N GLY A 16 -11.70 -8.20 0.94
CA GLY A 16 -12.22 -7.27 -0.07
C GLY A 16 -11.19 -6.27 -0.61
N GLU A 17 -10.01 -6.19 0.01
CA GLU A 17 -9.02 -5.17 -0.22
C GLU A 17 -7.97 -5.60 -1.25
N TRP A 18 -7.36 -4.61 -1.87
CA TRP A 18 -6.37 -4.77 -2.92
C TRP A 18 -5.05 -4.19 -2.43
N GLY A 19 -3.98 -4.96 -2.57
CA GLY A 19 -2.65 -4.51 -2.26
C GLY A 19 -1.63 -4.96 -3.29
N TRP A 20 -0.42 -4.39 -3.21
CA TRP A 20 0.68 -4.74 -4.09
C TRP A 20 1.98 -4.79 -3.33
N GLN A 21 2.92 -5.58 -3.83
CA GLN A 21 4.28 -5.59 -3.30
C GLN A 21 4.92 -4.19 -3.47
N PRO A 22 5.84 -3.79 -2.57
CA PRO A 22 6.43 -2.46 -2.57
C PRO A 22 7.03 -2.05 -3.92
N GLU A 23 7.63 -2.99 -4.65
CA GLU A 23 8.26 -2.76 -5.95
C GLU A 23 7.23 -2.39 -7.04
N THR A 24 5.97 -2.80 -6.86
CA THR A 24 4.87 -2.57 -7.83
C THR A 24 4.04 -1.32 -7.49
N ILE A 25 4.08 -0.84 -6.25
CA ILE A 25 3.23 0.27 -5.79
C ILE A 25 3.46 1.56 -6.60
N SER A 26 4.69 1.83 -7.02
CA SER A 26 4.98 3.00 -7.88
C SER A 26 4.16 3.00 -9.18
N LEU A 27 3.92 1.82 -9.78
CA LEU A 27 3.11 1.69 -10.98
C LEU A 27 1.63 1.93 -10.69
N VAL A 28 1.14 1.47 -9.54
CA VAL A 28 -0.24 1.68 -9.09
C VAL A 28 -0.52 3.17 -8.88
N ILE A 29 0.38 3.88 -8.20
CA ILE A 29 0.25 5.33 -7.96
C ILE A 29 0.18 6.09 -9.28
N ASN A 30 1.10 5.79 -10.20
CA ASN A 30 1.17 6.46 -11.49
C ASN A 30 -0.06 6.19 -12.36
N GLU A 31 -0.60 4.97 -12.31
CA GLU A 31 -1.78 4.61 -13.09
C GLU A 31 -3.05 5.21 -12.49
N ALA A 32 -3.16 5.27 -11.17
CA ALA A 32 -4.23 5.98 -10.48
C ALA A 32 -4.27 7.46 -10.88
N GLU A 33 -3.12 8.13 -10.89
CA GLU A 33 -3.00 9.53 -11.31
C GLU A 33 -3.52 9.76 -12.74
N LYS A 34 -3.08 8.94 -13.70
CA LYS A 34 -3.54 9.03 -15.11
C LYS A 34 -5.05 8.83 -15.25
N LEU A 35 -5.63 7.99 -14.42
CA LEU A 35 -7.06 7.68 -14.42
C LEU A 35 -7.89 8.71 -13.63
N GLY A 36 -7.27 9.76 -13.08
CA GLY A 36 -7.96 10.75 -12.27
C GLY A 36 -8.43 10.20 -10.92
N LEU A 37 -7.73 9.19 -10.38
CA LEU A 37 -8.03 8.58 -9.09
C LEU A 37 -7.12 9.16 -8.01
N LEU A 38 -7.72 9.55 -6.90
CA LEU A 38 -7.02 10.05 -5.73
C LEU A 38 -6.36 8.87 -5.00
N ASN A 39 -5.06 8.97 -4.73
CA ASN A 39 -4.35 8.03 -3.87
C ASN A 39 -4.61 8.42 -2.42
N VAL A 40 -5.29 7.60 -1.61
CA VAL A 40 -5.76 8.01 -0.27
C VAL A 40 -4.75 7.60 0.81
N ASP A 41 -4.57 6.31 0.97
CA ASP A 41 -3.75 5.71 2.01
C ASP A 41 -3.26 4.33 1.55
N GLY A 42 -2.22 3.86 2.24
CA GLY A 42 -1.70 2.53 2.02
C GLY A 42 -0.89 1.99 3.18
N PRO A 43 -1.51 1.19 4.08
CA PRO A 43 -0.81 0.53 5.17
C PRO A 43 -0.08 -0.72 4.68
N LEU A 44 1.10 -0.97 5.25
CA LEU A 44 1.85 -2.21 5.07
C LEU A 44 1.11 -3.36 5.79
N GLN A 45 0.86 -4.44 5.06
CA GLN A 45 0.32 -5.69 5.60
C GLN A 45 1.20 -6.89 5.20
N PHE A 46 1.24 -7.89 6.07
CA PHE A 46 1.69 -9.24 5.73
C PHE A 46 0.49 -10.19 5.75
N LEU A 47 0.21 -10.78 4.59
CA LEU A 47 -0.94 -11.68 4.39
C LEU A 47 -0.52 -13.13 4.62
N LEU A 48 -0.33 -13.50 5.88
CA LEU A 48 0.03 -14.85 6.27
C LEU A 48 -1.21 -15.77 6.26
N PRO A 49 -1.06 -17.10 6.10
CA PRO A 49 -2.21 -18.00 5.97
C PRO A 49 -3.22 -17.94 7.13
N GLU A 50 -2.74 -17.69 8.35
CA GLU A 50 -3.57 -17.67 9.56
C GLU A 50 -3.81 -16.26 10.12
N ALA A 51 -3.20 -15.23 9.54
CA ALA A 51 -3.26 -13.87 10.06
C ALA A 51 -3.01 -12.80 8.98
N THR A 52 -3.78 -11.72 9.07
CA THR A 52 -3.42 -10.44 8.45
C THR A 52 -2.68 -9.61 9.48
N CYS A 53 -1.40 -9.34 9.23
CA CYS A 53 -0.52 -8.60 10.10
C CYS A 53 -0.33 -7.17 9.57
N GLU A 54 -1.10 -6.22 10.10
CA GLU A 54 -1.07 -4.82 9.65
C GLU A 54 -0.12 -3.96 10.47
N CYS A 55 0.87 -3.36 9.81
CA CYS A 55 1.80 -2.42 10.41
C CYS A 55 1.25 -1.00 10.29
N TYR A 56 0.33 -0.61 11.17
CA TYR A 56 -0.35 0.71 11.13
C TYR A 56 0.59 1.94 11.26
N TRP A 57 1.87 1.75 11.61
CA TRP A 57 2.88 2.81 11.67
C TRP A 57 3.77 2.89 10.42
N VAL A 58 3.63 1.92 9.50
CA VAL A 58 4.28 1.90 8.19
C VAL A 58 3.18 2.08 7.14
N GLU A 59 2.78 3.33 6.95
CA GLU A 59 1.69 3.69 6.05
C GLU A 59 2.04 4.90 5.18
N VAL A 60 1.39 4.97 4.03
CA VAL A 60 1.19 6.20 3.27
C VAL A 60 -0.16 6.78 3.66
N ASN A 61 -0.22 8.09 3.91
CA ASN A 61 -1.45 8.83 4.11
C ASN A 61 -1.31 10.20 3.44
N THR A 62 -1.96 10.36 2.29
CA THR A 62 -1.82 11.57 1.47
C THR A 62 -2.76 12.69 1.92
N LEU A 63 -3.80 12.36 2.68
CA LEU A 63 -4.86 13.29 3.08
C LEU A 63 -4.54 14.05 4.38
N MET A 64 -3.57 13.58 5.18
CA MET A 64 -3.25 14.16 6.49
C MET A 64 -2.90 15.66 6.44
N SER A 65 -2.45 16.19 5.31
CA SER A 65 -2.08 17.60 5.16
C SER A 65 -2.51 18.19 3.82
N GLU A 66 -3.61 17.68 3.25
CA GLU A 66 -4.16 18.21 2.01
C GLU A 66 -4.65 19.66 2.23
N PRO A 67 -4.21 20.63 1.40
CA PRO A 67 -4.73 22.00 1.45
C PRO A 67 -6.21 22.07 1.07
N ASP A 68 -6.94 22.97 1.72
CA ASP A 68 -8.33 23.26 1.36
C ASP A 68 -8.43 23.94 -0.02
N GLY A 69 -9.57 23.74 -0.69
CA GLY A 69 -9.95 24.50 -1.89
C GLY A 69 -9.36 24.00 -3.22
N LEU A 70 -8.63 22.88 -3.21
CA LEU A 70 -8.12 22.26 -4.43
C LEU A 70 -9.24 21.67 -5.29
N THR A 71 -9.12 21.83 -6.60
CA THR A 71 -9.92 21.10 -7.59
C THR A 71 -9.60 19.61 -7.55
N TRP A 72 -10.51 18.74 -8.03
CA TRP A 72 -10.26 17.29 -8.05
C TRP A 72 -8.95 16.92 -8.76
N ALA A 73 -8.67 17.54 -9.90
CA ALA A 73 -7.44 17.28 -10.66
C ALA A 73 -6.17 17.67 -9.86
N GLU A 74 -6.20 18.79 -9.14
CA GLU A 74 -5.09 19.21 -8.27
C GLU A 74 -4.90 18.24 -7.10
N ARG A 75 -6.00 17.77 -6.50
CA ARG A 75 -5.95 16.75 -5.43
C ARG A 75 -5.34 15.45 -5.92
N VAL A 76 -5.74 14.96 -7.10
CA VAL A 76 -5.16 13.75 -7.71
C VAL A 76 -3.65 13.90 -7.90
N ALA A 77 -3.21 14.99 -8.55
CA ALA A 77 -1.79 15.24 -8.81
C ALA A 77 -0.96 15.40 -7.52
N LEU A 78 -1.51 16.11 -6.52
CA LEU A 78 -0.88 16.28 -5.22
C LEU A 78 -0.77 14.94 -4.49
N SER A 79 -1.86 14.16 -4.44
CA SER A 79 -1.89 12.86 -3.77
C SER A 79 -0.87 11.88 -4.36
N ALA A 80 -0.72 11.85 -5.69
CA ALA A 80 0.26 10.99 -6.35
C ALA A 80 1.69 11.42 -6.02
N THR A 81 1.96 12.73 -6.00
CA THR A 81 3.27 13.27 -5.61
C THR A 81 3.60 12.96 -4.16
N THR A 82 2.66 13.20 -3.24
CA THR A 82 2.80 12.89 -1.82
C THR A 82 3.00 11.39 -1.59
N ALA A 83 2.21 10.54 -2.24
CA ALA A 83 2.33 9.09 -2.12
C ALA A 83 3.71 8.59 -2.59
N ARG A 84 4.21 9.07 -3.74
CA ARG A 84 5.55 8.72 -4.23
C ARG A 84 6.63 9.13 -3.22
N GLN A 85 6.55 10.35 -2.69
CA GLN A 85 7.53 10.83 -1.71
C GLN A 85 7.48 10.01 -0.42
N GLN A 86 6.28 9.77 0.14
CA GLN A 86 6.12 8.98 1.36
C GLN A 86 6.59 7.54 1.16
N MET A 87 6.34 6.90 0.00
CA MET A 87 6.88 5.56 -0.30
C MET A 87 8.41 5.53 -0.28
N VAL A 88 9.07 6.55 -0.82
CA VAL A 88 10.53 6.69 -0.72
C VAL A 88 10.93 6.85 0.74
N ASP A 89 10.30 7.78 1.47
CA ASP A 89 10.64 8.09 2.86
C ASP A 89 10.49 6.86 3.78
N ILE A 90 9.39 6.11 3.68
CA ILE A 90 9.18 4.90 4.49
C ILE A 90 10.16 3.79 4.10
N SER A 91 10.53 3.66 2.83
CA SER A 91 11.51 2.65 2.39
C SER A 91 12.94 2.93 2.88
N LEU A 92 13.26 4.21 3.12
CA LEU A 92 14.53 4.62 3.70
C LEU A 92 14.53 4.54 5.23
N ARG A 93 13.35 4.72 5.83
CA ARG A 93 13.18 4.76 7.29
C ARG A 93 13.04 3.38 7.92
N TYR A 94 12.39 2.44 7.24
CA TYR A 94 12.00 1.16 7.81
C TYR A 94 12.56 -0.02 7.00
N ASP A 95 13.00 -1.05 7.72
CA ASP A 95 13.07 -2.40 7.16
C ASP A 95 11.71 -3.06 7.39
N PHE A 96 10.90 -3.16 6.33
CA PHE A 96 9.52 -3.65 6.42
C PHE A 96 9.42 -5.05 7.03
N ILE A 97 10.37 -5.95 6.70
CA ILE A 97 10.35 -7.32 7.23
C ILE A 97 10.65 -7.31 8.72
N GLU A 98 11.63 -6.51 9.13
CA GLU A 98 12.01 -6.41 10.53
C GLU A 98 10.90 -5.75 11.38
N GLU A 99 10.21 -4.73 10.85
CA GLU A 99 9.05 -4.12 11.51
C GLU A 99 7.93 -5.13 11.71
N GLY A 100 7.61 -5.93 10.68
CA GLY A 100 6.64 -7.02 10.79
C GLY A 100 7.07 -8.09 11.79
N ARG A 101 8.35 -8.50 11.76
CA ARG A 101 8.89 -9.54 12.66
C ARG A 101 8.85 -9.11 14.13
N LYS A 102 9.17 -7.85 14.43
CA LYS A 102 9.07 -7.30 15.79
C LYS A 102 7.65 -7.28 16.31
N ALA A 103 6.69 -6.90 15.46
CA ALA A 103 5.30 -6.75 15.87
C ALA A 103 4.50 -8.06 15.90
N PHE A 104 4.86 -9.03 15.04
CA PHE A 104 4.10 -10.27 14.81
C PHE A 104 4.99 -11.51 14.90
N ALA A 105 5.85 -11.55 15.92
CA ALA A 105 6.91 -12.55 16.07
C ALA A 105 6.42 -14.00 15.92
N ASP A 106 5.31 -14.35 16.58
CA ASP A 106 4.78 -15.73 16.56
C ASP A 106 4.30 -16.15 15.17
N SER A 107 3.57 -15.27 14.47
CA SER A 107 3.08 -15.53 13.12
C SER A 107 4.22 -15.64 12.11
N PHE A 108 5.25 -14.80 12.24
CA PHE A 108 6.45 -14.84 11.39
C PHE A 108 7.27 -16.10 11.66
N ALA A 109 7.50 -16.46 12.93
CA ALA A 109 8.24 -17.65 13.30
C ALA A 109 7.57 -18.93 12.80
N ALA A 110 6.24 -19.03 12.91
CA ALA A 110 5.48 -20.15 12.38
C ALA A 110 5.61 -20.26 10.84
N TYR A 111 5.55 -19.14 10.13
CA TYR A 111 5.67 -19.11 8.67
C TYR A 111 7.08 -19.47 8.18
N ASP A 112 8.11 -18.92 8.83
CA ASP A 112 9.52 -19.23 8.52
C ASP A 112 9.85 -20.70 8.83
N ALA A 113 9.33 -21.26 9.94
CA ALA A 113 9.53 -22.67 10.29
C ALA A 113 8.93 -23.64 9.26
N ALA A 114 7.92 -23.20 8.51
CA ALA A 114 7.36 -23.94 7.38
C ALA A 114 8.21 -23.81 6.09
N GLY A 115 9.38 -23.18 6.16
CA GLY A 115 10.28 -22.96 5.02
C GLY A 115 9.77 -21.93 4.01
N CYS A 116 8.77 -21.12 4.39
CA CYS A 116 8.19 -20.10 3.54
C CYS A 116 8.92 -18.76 3.71
N ASN A 117 8.78 -17.87 2.71
CA ASN A 117 9.38 -16.53 2.76
C ASN A 117 8.31 -15.46 3.03
N VAL A 118 8.39 -14.79 4.18
CA VAL A 118 7.46 -13.70 4.56
C VAL A 118 7.42 -12.56 3.55
N ARG A 119 8.51 -12.32 2.80
CA ARG A 119 8.55 -11.29 1.74
C ARG A 119 7.48 -11.51 0.68
N ASP A 120 7.16 -12.76 0.37
CA ASP A 120 6.17 -13.11 -0.66
C ASP A 120 4.73 -12.76 -0.21
N ARG A 121 4.54 -12.48 1.08
CA ARG A 121 3.26 -12.10 1.69
C ARG A 121 3.16 -10.62 2.02
N MET A 122 4.21 -9.85 1.75
CA MET A 122 4.29 -8.43 2.05
C MET A 122 3.58 -7.61 0.96
N CYS A 123 2.62 -6.78 1.34
CA CYS A 123 1.96 -5.86 0.43
C CYS A 123 1.58 -4.56 1.14
N PHE A 124 1.56 -3.46 0.40
CA PHE A 124 0.79 -2.29 0.79
C PHE A 124 -0.62 -2.46 0.27
N ILE A 125 -1.61 -2.50 1.17
CA ILE A 125 -3.00 -2.27 0.75
C ILE A 125 -3.06 -0.85 0.21
N TRP A 126 -3.84 -0.60 -0.84
CA TRP A 126 -3.86 0.70 -1.48
C TRP A 126 -5.28 1.14 -1.79
N TYR A 127 -5.72 2.21 -1.14
CA TYR A 127 -7.06 2.73 -1.35
C TYR A 127 -7.04 3.90 -2.32
N LEU A 128 -7.96 3.81 -3.27
CA LEU A 128 -8.16 4.79 -4.32
C LEU A 128 -9.57 5.34 -4.24
N GLN A 129 -9.71 6.64 -4.44
CA GLN A 129 -11.00 7.30 -4.52
C GLN A 129 -11.21 7.88 -5.92
N ALA A 130 -12.39 7.62 -6.50
CA ALA A 130 -12.85 8.28 -7.72
C ALA A 130 -13.63 9.56 -7.37
N ASP A 131 -13.71 10.48 -8.33
CA ASP A 131 -14.56 11.66 -8.19
C ASP A 131 -16.02 11.24 -7.94
N ARG A 132 -16.67 11.85 -6.95
CA ARG A 132 -18.08 11.55 -6.67
C ARG A 132 -18.93 12.47 -7.56
N PRO A 133 -19.89 11.92 -8.34
CA PRO A 133 -20.80 12.75 -9.14
C PRO A 133 -21.70 13.64 -8.28
#